data_AF-A0A6C0HXV9-F1
#
_entry.id   AF-A0A6C0HXV9-F1
#
_cell.length_a   1.000
_cell.length_b   1.000
_cell.length_c   1.000
_cell.angle_alpha   90.00
_cell.angle_beta   90.00
_cell.angle_gamma   90.00
#
_symmetry.space_group_name_H-M   'P 1'
#
loop_
_entity.id
_entity.type
_entity.pdbx_description
1 polymer ?
#
loop_
_entity_poly.entity_id
_entity_poly.type
_entity_poly.pdbx_seq_one_letter_code
_entity_poly.pdbx_strand_id
1 'polypeptide(L)' 'MTKAEACRLRKLAIAHLNTSKVQSIKKQLCEIFIDRKQKKDCMTAFDKSFVKSFIHCQKLNNSL' A
#
# COMPACT_ATOMS: atom_id res chain seq x y z
N MET A 1 -8.45 14.36 11.40
CA MET A 1 -8.47 14.04 9.95
C MET A 1 -9.89 14.09 9.44
N THR A 2 -10.19 14.99 8.50
CA THR A 2 -11.51 15.09 7.90
C THR A 2 -11.75 13.95 6.89
N LYS A 3 -13.00 13.68 6.51
CA LYS A 3 -13.34 12.69 5.46
C LYS A 3 -12.67 13.05 4.12
N ALA A 4 -12.58 14.34 3.80
CA ALA A 4 -11.92 14.84 2.59
C ALA A 4 -10.41 14.56 2.60
N GLU A 5 -9.75 14.82 3.72
CA GLU A 5 -8.33 14.56 3.90
C GLU A 5 -8.01 13.06 3.84
N ALA A 6 -8.83 12.22 4.48
CA ALA A 6 -8.71 10.77 4.41
C ALA A 6 -8.80 10.25 2.97
N CYS A 7 -9.74 10.80 2.19
CA CYS A 7 -9.91 10.47 0.78
C CYS A 7 -8.69 10.92 -0.05
N ARG A 8 -8.16 12.12 0.20
CA ARG A 8 -6.96 12.64 -0.48
C ARG A 8 -5.75 11.75 -0.20
N LEU A 9 -5.49 11.39 1.05
CA LEU A 9 -4.39 10.51 1.44
C LEU A 9 -4.51 9.12 0.82
N ARG A 10 -5.73 8.58 0.73
CA ARG A 10 -5.97 7.29 0.06
C ARG A 10 -5.63 7.35 -1.44
N LYS A 11 -6.01 8.42 -2.14
CA LYS A 11 -5.64 8.61 -3.56
C LYS A 11 -4.12 8.69 -3.72
N LEU A 12 -3.45 9.45 -2.86
CA LEU A 12 -1.99 9.59 -2.87
C LEU A 12 -1.29 8.25 -2.59
N ALA A 13 -1.79 7.49 -1.62
CA ALA A 13 -1.28 6.15 -1.30
C ALA A 13 -1.39 5.21 -2.51
N ILE A 14 -2.53 5.23 -3.22
CA ILE A 14 -2.73 4.42 -4.43
C ILE A 14 -1.78 4.86 -5.55
N ALA A 15 -1.56 6.17 -5.71
CA ALA A 15 -0.60 6.67 -6.69
C ALA A 15 0.83 6.16 -6.40
N HIS A 16 1.27 6.21 -5.14
CA HIS A 16 2.57 5.67 -4.73
C HIS A 16 2.65 4.15 -4.87
N LEU A 17 1.57 3.44 -4.52
CA LEU A 17 1.48 1.99 -4.66
C LEU A 17 1.71 1.57 -6.12
N ASN A 18 1.21 2.35 -7.08
CA ASN A 18 1.34 2.08 -8.52
C ASN A 18 2.67 2.52 -9.13
N THR A 19 3.60 3.09 -8.35
CA THR A 19 4.94 3.39 -8.86
C THR A 19 5.69 2.11 -9.20
N SER A 20 6.55 2.17 -10.23
CA SER A 20 7.35 1.01 -10.68
C SER A 20 8.17 0.39 -9.54
N LYS A 21 8.75 1.22 -8.67
CA LYS A 21 9.52 0.79 -7.51
C LYS A 21 8.69 -0.05 -6.53
N VAL A 22 7.51 0.43 -6.14
CA VAL A 22 6.66 -0.30 -5.18
C VAL A 22 6.08 -1.56 -5.82
N GLN A 23 5.68 -1.51 -7.10
CA GLN A 23 5.23 -2.70 -7.82
C GLN A 23 6.33 -3.76 -7.95
N SER A 24 7.58 -3.35 -8.18
CA SER A 24 8.73 -4.26 -8.20
C SER A 24 8.95 -4.95 -6.85
N ILE A 25 8.91 -4.20 -5.74
CA ILE A 25 9.03 -4.75 -4.39
C ILE A 25 7.88 -5.73 -4.10
N LYS A 26 6.64 -5.31 -4.41
CA LYS A 26 5.45 -6.15 -4.25
C LYS A 26 5.60 -7.47 -5.01
N LYS A 27 6.03 -7.40 -6.27
CA LYS A 27 6.26 -8.56 -7.12
C LYS A 27 7.31 -9.49 -6.53
N GLN A 28 8.48 -8.96 -6.15
CA GLN A 28 9.57 -9.75 -5.55
C GLN A 28 9.14 -10.47 -4.27
N LEU A 29 8.42 -9.78 -3.38
CA LEU A 29 7.94 -10.37 -2.13
C LEU A 29 6.91 -11.48 -2.37
N CYS A 30 5.96 -11.26 -3.29
CA CYS A 30 4.92 -12.25 -3.56
C CYS A 30 5.36 -13.35 -4.53
N GLU A 31 6.49 -13.21 -5.22
CA GLU A 31 7.09 -14.26 -6.07
C GLU A 31 7.69 -15.41 -5.28
N ILE A 32 7.93 -15.24 -3.98
CA ILE A 32 8.34 -16.31 -3.07
C ILE A 32 7.26 -17.41 -2.98
N PHE A 33 5.98 -17.05 -3.19
CA PHE A 33 4.88 -18.00 -3.19
C PHE A 33 4.76 -18.69 -4.56
N ILE A 34 4.95 -20.01 -4.57
CA ILE A 34 4.83 -20.86 -5.75
C ILE A 34 3.33 -21.06 -6.11
N ASP A 35 2.47 -21.17 -5.10
CA ASP A 35 1.04 -21.36 -5.31
C ASP A 35 0.35 -20.07 -5.78
N ARG A 36 -0.49 -20.19 -6.81
CA ARG A 36 -1.18 -19.05 -7.44
C ARG A 36 -2.17 -18.36 -6.48
N LYS A 37 -2.83 -19.13 -5.61
CA LYS A 37 -3.80 -18.58 -4.63
C LYS A 37 -3.06 -17.78 -3.56
N GLN A 38 -2.02 -18.35 -2.97
CA GLN A 38 -1.16 -17.66 -2.00
C GLN A 38 -0.52 -16.39 -2.59
N LYS A 39 -0.07 -16.44 -3.84
CA LYS A 39 0.47 -15.26 -4.53
C LYS A 39 -0.57 -14.14 -4.69
N LYS A 40 -1.80 -14.47 -5.09
CA LYS A 40 -2.90 -13.49 -5.19
C LYS A 40 -3.25 -12.90 -3.81
N ASP A 41 -3.29 -13.75 -2.79
CA ASP A 41 -3.58 -13.35 -1.42
C ASP A 41 -2.47 -12.42 -0.89
N CYS A 42 -1.21 -12.74 -1.15
CA CYS A 42 -0.06 -11.88 -0.84
C CYS A 42 -0.18 -10.50 -1.50
N MET A 43 -0.43 -10.46 -2.82
CA MET A 43 -0.55 -9.18 -3.55
C MET A 43 -1.65 -8.31 -2.96
N THR A 44 -2.79 -8.92 -2.62
CA THR A 44 -3.94 -8.23 -2.01
C THR A 44 -3.64 -7.74 -0.59
N ALA A 45 -2.98 -8.57 0.21
CA ALA A 45 -2.58 -8.22 1.57
C ALA A 45 -1.54 -7.10 1.58
N PHE A 46 -0.57 -7.12 0.65
CA PHE A 46 0.41 -6.06 0.48
C PHE A 46 -0.27 -4.73 0.16
N ASP A 47 -1.15 -4.68 -0.84
CA ASP A 47 -1.82 -3.43 -1.26
C ASP A 47 -2.63 -2.82 -0.10
N LYS A 48 -3.36 -3.65 0.67
CA LYS A 48 -4.11 -3.21 1.86
C LYS A 48 -3.19 -2.65 2.95
N SER A 49 -2.13 -3.39 3.28
CA SER A 49 -1.17 -3.01 4.31
C SER A 49 -0.42 -1.74 3.93
N PHE A 50 0.01 -1.61 2.68
CA PHE A 50 0.69 -0.43 2.17
C PHE A 50 -0.16 0.83 2.35
N VAL A 51 -1.42 0.80 1.90
CA VAL A 51 -2.32 1.97 2.02
C VAL A 51 -2.56 2.33 3.49
N LYS A 52 -2.77 1.34 4.36
CA LYS A 52 -3.00 1.57 5.79
C LYS A 52 -1.77 2.22 6.45
N SER A 53 -0.58 1.67 6.21
CA SER A 53 0.68 2.18 6.76
C SER A 53 1.01 3.55 6.21
N PHE A 54 0.81 3.80 4.91
CA PHE A 54 1.03 5.11 4.28
C PHE A 54 0.19 6.20 4.97
N ILE A 55 -1.11 5.95 5.15
CA ILE A 55 -2.00 6.91 5.82
C ILE A 55 -1.59 7.11 7.28
N HIS A 56 -1.17 6.04 7.98
CA HIS A 56 -0.72 6.13 9.36
C HIS A 56 0.54 7.00 9.49
N CYS A 57 1.56 6.78 8.65
CA CYS A 57 2.79 7.59 8.64
C CYS A 57 2.50 9.07 8.36
N GLN A 58 1.60 9.37 7.41
CA GLN A 58 1.23 10.76 7.09
C GLN A 58 0.53 11.45 8.27
N LYS A 59 -0.29 10.72 9.03
CA LYS A 59 -0.90 11.26 10.26
C LYS A 59 0.16 11.62 11.31
N LEU A 60 1.16 10.76 11.52
CA LEU A 60 2.24 11.01 12.47
C LEU A 60 3.06 12.25 12.05
N ASN A 61 3.41 12.37 10.77
CA ASN A 61 4.20 13.50 10.27
C ASN A 61 3.46 14.84 10.32
N ASN A 62 2.13 14.86 10.19
CA ASN A 62 1.33 16.09 10.28
C ASN A 62 0.87 16.42 11.73
N SER A 63 1.29 15.63 12.72
CA SER A 63 0.97 15.85 14.14
C SER A 63 2.13 16.48 14.92
N LEU A 64 3.18 16.93 14.23
CA LEU A 64 4.34 17.70 14.70
C LEU A 64 4.29 19.10 14.09
#